data_AF-A0A7X3C3R7-F1
#
_entry.id   AF-A0A7X3C3R7-F1
#
_cell.length_a   1.000
_cell.length_b   1.000
_cell.length_c   1.000
_cell.angle_alpha   90.00
_cell.angle_beta   90.00
_cell.angle_gamma   90.00
#
_symmetry.space_group_name_H-M   'P 1'
#
loop_
_entity.id
_entity.type
_entity.pdbx_description
1 polymer ?
#
loop_
_entity_poly.entity_id
_entity_poly.type
_entity_poly.pdbx_seq_one_letter_code
_entity_poly.pdbx_strand_id
1 'polypeptide(L)'
;MLLDNSEVETIAVQLVHVDGSKMTAKTENNRVIEIQPGEGEKRDKSFWQSMKDIAKAKIWLPVTKGTHRLLQYDWLSATPVV
;
A
#
# COMPACT_ATOMS: atom_id res chain seq x y z
N MET A 1 5.66 12.79 -28.60
CA MET A 1 5.86 13.07 -27.16
C MET A 1 5.81 11.74 -26.45
N LEU A 2 6.94 11.30 -25.91
CA LEU A 2 7.03 10.05 -25.17
C LEU A 2 6.37 10.28 -23.81
N LEU A 3 5.38 9.48 -23.48
CA LEU A 3 4.75 9.49 -22.17
C LEU A 3 5.83 9.11 -21.17
N ASP A 4 6.16 10.01 -20.25
CA ASP A 4 6.96 9.71 -19.06
C ASP A 4 6.17 8.74 -18.18
N ASN A 5 6.13 7.48 -18.61
CA ASN A 5 5.72 6.34 -17.82
C ASN A 5 6.87 6.12 -16.82
N SER A 6 6.94 6.98 -15.81
CA SER A 6 7.76 6.72 -14.64
C SER A 6 7.13 5.50 -13.96
N GLU A 7 7.55 4.31 -14.43
CA GLU A 7 7.14 3.02 -13.90
C GLU A 7 7.42 3.06 -12.40
N VAL A 8 6.37 3.31 -11.61
CA VAL A 8 6.47 3.26 -10.16
C VAL A 8 6.77 1.81 -9.84
N GLU A 9 8.04 1.48 -9.59
CA GLU A 9 8.42 0.12 -9.22
C GLU A 9 7.64 -0.28 -7.97
N THR A 10 6.73 -1.25 -8.12
CA THR A 10 5.95 -1.79 -7.03
C THR A 10 6.50 -3.14 -6.58
N ILE A 11 6.43 -3.40 -5.29
CA ILE A 11 6.71 -4.71 -4.69
C ILE A 11 5.44 -5.25 -4.03
N ALA A 12 5.24 -6.55 -4.11
CA ALA A 12 4.13 -7.22 -3.43
C ALA A 12 4.49 -7.47 -1.96
N VAL A 13 3.58 -7.09 -1.07
CA VAL A 13 3.74 -7.25 0.38
C VAL A 13 2.46 -7.74 1.03
N GLN A 14 2.59 -8.50 2.11
CA GLN A 14 1.47 -8.96 2.91
C GLN A 14 1.45 -8.20 4.24
N LEU A 15 0.33 -7.57 4.57
CA LEU A 15 0.17 -6.91 5.87
C LEU A 15 0.23 -7.95 7.00
N VAL A 16 1.11 -7.72 7.97
CA VAL A 16 1.30 -8.57 9.15
C VAL A 16 0.73 -7.90 10.39
N HIS A 17 0.87 -6.58 10.49
CA HIS A 17 0.33 -5.80 11.59
C HIS A 17 -0.27 -4.49 11.08
N VAL A 18 -1.40 -4.11 11.65
CA VAL A 18 -2.10 -2.86 11.35
C VAL A 18 -2.58 -2.27 12.68
N ASP A 19 -2.03 -1.12 13.05
CA ASP A 19 -2.45 -0.34 14.20
C ASP A 19 -2.89 1.06 13.75
N GLY A 20 -3.56 1.85 14.60
CA GLY A 20 -4.10 3.17 14.21
C GLY A 20 -3.06 4.25 13.91
N SER A 21 -1.77 3.90 13.86
CA SER A 21 -0.66 4.81 13.57
C SER A 21 0.23 4.33 12.42
N LYS A 22 0.39 3.01 12.25
CA LYS A 22 1.28 2.42 11.27
C LYS A 22 0.86 1.01 10.85
N MET A 23 1.47 0.54 9.76
CA MET A 23 1.31 -0.81 9.26
C MET A 23 2.68 -1.46 9.06
N THR A 24 2.80 -2.75 9.36
CA THR A 24 3.96 -3.53 8.97
C THR A 24 3.57 -4.60 7.98
N ALA A 25 4.40 -4.76 6.96
CA ALA A 25 4.17 -5.71 5.90
C ALA A 25 5.40 -6.58 5.67
N LYS A 26 5.18 -7.78 5.16
CA LYS A 26 6.22 -8.72 4.79
C LYS A 26 6.27 -8.84 3.27
N THR A 27 7.44 -8.66 2.69
CA THR A 27 7.70 -8.88 1.27
C THR A 27 7.81 -10.38 0.94
N GLU A 28 7.82 -10.72 -0.34
CA GLU A 28 8.03 -12.10 -0.83
C GLU A 28 9.33 -12.74 -0.32
N ASN A 29 10.39 -11.94 -0.15
CA ASN A 29 11.68 -12.39 0.38
C ASN A 29 11.74 -12.38 1.92
N ASN A 30 10.58 -12.40 2.60
CA ASN A 30 10.44 -12.38 4.05
C ASN A 30 11.00 -11.15 4.78
N ARG A 31 11.31 -10.06 4.07
CA ARG A 31 11.73 -8.80 4.71
C ARG A 31 10.51 -8.08 5.27
N VAL A 32 10.64 -7.54 6.47
CA VAL A 32 9.61 -6.73 7.09
C VAL A 32 9.87 -5.27 6.75
N ILE A 33 8.84 -4.60 6.24
CA ILE A 33 8.85 -3.17 5.95
C ILE A 33 7.77 -2.46 6.78
N GLU A 34 8.01 -1.19 7.09
CA GLU A 34 7.02 -0.34 7.72
C GLU A 34 6.37 0.55 6.64
N ILE A 35 5.03 0.57 6.63
CA ILE A 35 4.22 1.39 5.74
C ILE A 35 3.60 2.49 6.58
N GLN A 36 3.94 3.73 6.25
CA GLN A 36 3.44 4.93 6.91
C GLN A 36 2.18 5.42 6.19
N PRO A 37 1.05 5.59 6.89
CA PRO A 37 -0.17 6.14 6.29
C PRO A 37 0.02 7.62 5.95
N GLY A 38 -0.73 8.10 4.96
CA GLY A 38 -0.88 9.51 4.67
C GLY A 38 -1.53 10.27 5.83
N GLU A 39 -1.34 11.59 5.88
CA GLU A 39 -1.87 12.40 6.99
C GLU A 39 -3.41 12.37 7.10
N GLY A 40 -4.11 12.25 5.97
CA GLY A 40 -5.58 12.12 5.95
C GLY A 40 -6.07 10.75 6.45
N GLU A 41 -5.36 9.68 6.10
CA GLU A 41 -5.70 8.29 6.43
C GLU A 41 -5.59 8.01 7.93
N LYS A 42 -4.69 8.70 8.65
CA LYS A 42 -4.53 8.56 10.10
C LYS A 42 -5.83 8.75 10.88
N ARG A 43 -6.73 9.61 10.40
CA ARG A 43 -8.02 9.91 11.04
C ARG A 43 -9.18 9.10 10.46
N ASP A 44 -8.94 8.36 9.38
CA ASP A 44 -9.97 7.60 8.69
C ASP A 44 -10.14 6.21 9.31
N LYS A 45 -11.26 6.01 10.02
CA LYS A 45 -11.58 4.73 10.65
C LYS A 45 -11.87 3.64 9.63
N SER A 46 -12.48 3.98 8.50
CA SER A 46 -12.82 3.03 7.44
C SER A 46 -11.57 2.49 6.78
N PHE A 47 -10.59 3.37 6.52
CA PHE A 47 -9.27 2.98 6.04
C PHE A 47 -8.61 1.93 6.95
N TRP A 48 -8.52 2.22 8.26
CA TRP A 48 -7.91 1.29 9.21
C TRP A 48 -8.67 -0.03 9.32
N GLN A 49 -9.99 -0.01 9.21
CA GLN A 49 -10.80 -1.22 9.20
C GLN A 49 -10.51 -2.06 7.95
N SER A 50 -10.48 -1.45 6.77
CA SER A 50 -10.10 -2.11 5.52
C SER A 50 -8.72 -2.74 5.60
N MET A 51 -7.71 -2.02 6.11
CA MET A 51 -6.35 -2.55 6.26
C MET A 51 -6.29 -3.74 7.22
N LYS A 52 -7.06 -3.73 8.31
CA LYS A 52 -7.19 -4.88 9.22
C LYS A 52 -7.85 -6.08 8.55
N ASP A 53 -8.91 -5.84 7.78
CA ASP A 53 -9.62 -6.90 7.07
C ASP A 53 -8.74 -7.53 5.98
N ILE A 54 -7.96 -6.72 5.25
CA ILE A 54 -6.94 -7.16 4.29
C ILE A 54 -5.86 -8.01 4.97
N ALA A 55 -5.31 -7.53 6.10
CA ALA A 55 -4.31 -8.27 6.87
C ALA A 55 -4.86 -9.62 7.36
N LYS A 56 -6.10 -9.64 7.85
CA LYS A 56 -6.79 -10.86 8.28
C LYS A 56 -7.04 -11.83 7.13
N ALA A 57 -7.38 -11.31 5.95
CA ALA A 57 -7.58 -12.09 4.73
C ALA A 57 -6.26 -12.54 4.08
N LYS A 58 -5.09 -12.07 4.58
CA LYS A 58 -3.76 -12.41 4.06
C LYS A 58 -3.57 -12.05 2.59
N ILE A 59 -4.27 -11.03 2.11
CA ILE A 59 -4.19 -10.55 0.74
C ILE A 59 -2.84 -9.84 0.53
N TRP A 60 -2.23 -10.06 -0.63
CA TRP A 60 -1.02 -9.38 -1.05
C TRP A 60 -1.36 -8.02 -1.67
N LEU A 61 -0.65 -6.98 -1.24
CA LEU A 61 -0.81 -5.60 -1.68
C LEU A 61 0.43 -5.14 -2.44
N PRO A 62 0.27 -4.40 -3.55
CA PRO A 62 1.37 -3.70 -4.17
C PRO A 62 1.70 -2.40 -3.40
N VAL A 63 2.97 -2.19 -3.08
CA VAL A 63 3.46 -0.93 -2.47
C VAL A 63 4.64 -0.39 -3.27
N THR A 64 4.88 0.91 -3.19
CA THR A 64 6.03 1.53 -3.86
C THR A 64 7.35 1.03 -3.27
N LYS A 65 8.29 0.58 -4.10
CA LYS A 65 9.59 0.06 -3.66
C LYS A 65 10.47 1.10 -2.98
N GLY A 66 10.36 2.37 -3.40
CA GLY A 66 11.19 3.46 -2.88
C GLY A 66 10.66 4.08 -1.58
N THR A 67 9.36 4.36 -1.52
CA THR A 67 8.75 5.09 -0.40
C THR A 67 7.98 4.20 0.57
N HIS A 68 7.76 2.92 0.23
CA HIS A 68 6.97 1.96 1.01
C HIS A 68 5.60 2.52 1.38
N ARG A 69 4.99 3.27 0.47
CA ARG A 69 3.65 3.84 0.63
C ARG A 69 2.65 3.00 -0.14
N LEU A 70 1.40 3.02 0.32
CA LEU A 70 0.27 2.58 -0.49
C LEU A 70 0.21 3.44 -1.75
N LEU A 71 -0.22 2.83 -2.86
CA LEU A 71 -0.38 3.54 -4.11
C LEU A 71 -1.42 4.65 -3.95
N GLN A 72 -1.13 5.86 -4.46
CA GLN A 72 -2.01 7.02 -4.35
C GLN A 72 -3.42 6.77 -4.90
N TYR A 73 -3.54 5.87 -5.88
CA TYR A 73 -4.79 5.50 -6.51
C TYR A 73 -5.36 4.18 -6.00
N ASP A 74 -4.89 3.68 -4.85
CA ASP A 74 -5.42 2.54 -4.11
C ASP A 74 -5.98 1.41 -5.00
N TRP A 75 -5.09 0.51 -5.42
CA TRP A 75 -5.35 -0.65 -6.31
C TRP A 75 -5.80 -0.30 -7.74
N LEU A 76 -6.27 0.91 -7.99
CA LEU A 76 -6.63 1.37 -9.33
C LEU A 76 -5.35 1.90 -9.98
N SER A 77 -5.00 1.35 -11.14
CA SER A 77 -4.02 2.01 -11.99
C SER A 77 -4.48 3.44 -12.24
N ALA A 78 -3.54 4.38 -12.26
CA ALA A 78 -3.76 5.79 -12.54
C ALA A 78 -4.20 6.01 -14.00
N THR A 79 -5.29 5.38 -14.46
CA THR A 79 -5.89 5.59 -15.77
C THR A 79 -7.36 5.18 -15.74
N PRO A 80 -8.32 6.09 -15.49
CA PRO A 80 -9.50 6.08 -16.34
C PRO A 80 -9.01 6.54 -17.71
N VAL A 81 -8.80 5.59 -18.62
CA VAL A 81 -8.67 5.89 -20.04
C VAL A 81 -10.05 6.41 -20.47
N VAL A 82 -10.17 7.72 -20.69
CA VAL A 82 -11.36 8.35 -21.29
C VAL A 82 -11.14 8.45 -22.79
#